data_AF-A0A3E0MY81-F1
#
_entry.id   AF-A0A3E0MY81-F1
#
_cell.length_a   1.000
_cell.length_b   1.000
_cell.length_c   1.000
_cell.angle_alpha   90.00
_cell.angle_beta   90.00
_cell.angle_gamma   90.00
#
_symmetry.space_group_name_H-M   'P 1'
#
loop_
_entity.id
_entity.type
_entity.pdbx_description
1 polymer ?
#
loop_
_entity_poly.entity_id
_entity_poly.type
_entity_poly.pdbx_seq_one_letter_code
_entity_poly.pdbx_strand_id
1 'polypeptide(L)' 'IWEDKVLNFYVFGWGPKVVKRYREGDLLVWEYADGSVNKMERLCHLPDSHKKPTPRGPRFKLF' A
#
# COMPACT_ATOMS: atom_id res chain seq x y z
N ILE A 1 1.17 3.31 -6.87
CA ILE A 1 2.57 3.73 -7.13
C ILE A 1 3.18 4.15 -5.80
N TRP A 2 4.41 3.71 -5.51
CA TRP A 2 5.11 4.05 -4.28
C TRP A 2 6.04 5.24 -4.53
N GLU A 3 5.83 6.35 -3.82
CA GLU A 3 6.60 7.59 -3.93
C GLU A 3 6.73 8.20 -2.53
N ASP A 4 7.93 8.58 -2.11
CA ASP A 4 8.17 9.27 -0.83
C ASP A 4 7.50 8.64 0.40
N LYS A 5 7.54 7.30 0.49
CA LYS A 5 6.89 6.47 1.54
C LYS A 5 5.34 6.54 1.55
N VAL A 6 4.74 7.13 0.53
CA VAL A 6 3.30 7.17 0.28
C VAL A 6 2.94 6.17 -0.81
N LEU A 7 1.88 5.40 -0.57
CA LEU A 7 1.26 4.58 -1.61
C LEU A 7 0.12 5.37 -2.26
N ASN A 8 0.33 5.80 -3.50
CA ASN A 8 -0.63 6.52 -4.33
C ASN A 8 -1.48 5.53 -5.14
N PHE A 9 -2.80 5.65 -5.05
CA PHE A 9 -3.77 4.93 -5.87
C PHE A 9 -4.39 5.86 -6.91
N TYR A 10 -4.48 5.36 -8.13
CA TYR A 10 -5.03 6.03 -9.30
C TYR A 10 -6.24 5.25 -9.79
N VAL A 11 -7.24 5.93 -10.37
CA VAL A 11 -8.53 5.32 -10.73
C VAL A 11 -8.38 3.99 -11.47
N PHE A 12 -7.46 3.89 -12.43
CA PHE A 12 -7.21 2.68 -13.23
C PHE A 12 -5.75 2.22 -13.19
N GLY A 13 -4.99 2.66 -12.18
CA GLY A 13 -3.52 2.50 -12.14
C GLY A 13 -2.76 3.52 -13.01
N TRP A 14 -3.47 4.25 -13.87
CA TRP A 14 -3.04 5.43 -14.62
C TRP A 14 -4.19 6.46 -14.58
N GLY A 15 -3.90 7.76 -14.65
CA GLY A 15 -4.92 8.83 -14.56
C GLY A 15 -4.86 9.67 -13.27
N PRO A 16 -5.99 10.24 -12.79
CA PRO A 16 -6.02 11.05 -11.56
C PRO A 16 -5.74 10.23 -10.30
N LYS A 17 -5.03 10.83 -9.35
CA LYS A 17 -4.79 10.25 -8.03
C LYS A 17 -6.04 10.39 -7.17
N VAL A 18 -6.51 9.28 -6.61
CA VAL A 18 -7.75 9.24 -5.83
C VAL A 18 -7.56 8.93 -4.36
N VAL A 19 -6.49 8.20 -4.00
CA VAL A 19 -6.18 7.90 -2.61
C VAL A 19 -4.68 8.00 -2.38
N LYS A 20 -4.28 8.65 -1.29
CA LYS A 20 -2.94 8.52 -0.72
C LYS A 20 -3.04 7.68 0.54
N ARG A 21 -2.17 6.68 0.68
CA ARG A 21 -2.05 5.90 1.92
C ARG A 21 -0.64 5.99 2.46
N TYR A 22 -0.48 6.41 3.71
CA TYR A 22 0.82 6.56 4.35
C TYR A 22 0.75 6.21 5.84
N ARG A 23 1.92 6.14 6.47
CA ARG A 23 2.03 5.90 7.91
C ARG A 23 2.33 7.21 8.63
N GLU A 24 1.61 7.44 9.71
CA GLU A 24 1.82 8.54 10.67
C GLU A 24 1.99 7.90 12.05
N GLY A 25 3.23 7.61 12.44
CA GLY A 25 3.53 6.80 13.64
C GLY A 25 2.92 5.39 13.56
N ASP A 26 2.02 5.11 14.49
CA ASP A 26 1.27 3.84 14.59
C ASP A 26 -0.06 3.85 13.80
N LEU A 27 -0.42 5.01 13.24
CA LEU A 27 -1.59 5.16 12.40
C LEU A 27 -1.26 4.83 10.94
N LEU A 28 -2.20 4.15 10.30
CA LEU A 28 -2.32 4.06 8.86
C LEU A 28 -3.37 5.09 8.43
N VAL A 29 -2.97 6.02 7.56
CA VAL A 29 -3.78 7.15 7.13
C VAL A 29 -4.14 6.99 5.66
N TRP A 30 -5.39 7.29 5.32
CA TRP A 30 -5.90 7.39 3.95
C TRP A 30 -6.48 8.78 3.72
N GLU A 31 -5.94 9.49 2.73
CA GLU A 31 -6.52 10.73 2.21
C GLU A 31 -7.20 10.45 0.88
N TYR A 32 -8.45 10.86 0.74
CA TYR A 32 -9.24 10.71 -0.48
C TYR A 32 -9.27 12.02 -1.28
N ALA A 33 -9.58 11.91 -2.57
CA ALA A 33 -9.66 13.08 -3.46
C ALA A 33 -10.76 14.08 -3.10
N ASP A 34 -11.77 13.67 -2.34
CA ASP A 34 -12.82 14.55 -1.81
C ASP A 34 -12.38 15.30 -0.53
N GLY A 35 -11.15 15.08 -0.06
CA GLY A 35 -10.59 15.68 1.15
C GLY A 35 -10.94 14.93 2.44
N SER A 36 -11.73 13.86 2.39
CA SER A 36 -11.99 13.03 3.56
C SER A 36 -10.73 12.27 3.99
N VAL A 37 -10.60 12.03 5.29
CA VAL A 37 -9.44 11.36 5.89
C VAL A 37 -9.91 10.25 6.83
N ASN A 38 -9.39 9.04 6.60
CA ASN A 38 -9.54 7.93 7.52
C ASN A 38 -8.20 7.64 8.20
N LYS A 39 -8.22 7.44 9.53
CA LYS A 39 -7.06 7.04 10.32
C LYS A 39 -7.40 5.75 11.07
N MET A 40 -6.52 4.75 10.99
CA MET A 40 -6.67 3.49 11.73
C MET A 40 -5.39 3.15 12.46
N GLU A 41 -5.54 2.72 13.71
CA GLU A 41 -4.43 2.14 14.47
C GLU A 41 -4.08 0.75 13.94
N ARG A 42 -2.78 0.44 13.92
CA ARG A 42 -2.31 -0.89 13.56
C ARG A 42 -2.43 -1.83 14.76
N LEU A 43 -3.30 -2.83 14.63
CA LEU A 43 -3.49 -3.85 15.66
C LEU A 43 -2.31 -4.83 15.78
N CYS A 44 -1.57 -5.05 14.68
CA CYS A 44 -0.50 -6.04 14.63
C CYS A 44 0.76 -5.49 13.95
N HIS A 45 1.92 -5.93 14.46
CA HIS A 45 3.22 -5.72 13.84
C HIS A 45 3.53 -6.86 12.87
N LEU A 46 4.09 -6.52 11.71
CA LEU A 46 4.52 -7.55 10.76
C LEU A 46 5.85 -8.11 11.27
N PRO A 47 5.96 -9.41 11.59
CA PRO A 47 7.19 -9.98 12.10
C PRO A 47 8.29 -9.92 11.05
N ASP A 48 9.52 -9.66 11.48
CA ASP A 48 10.66 -9.47 10.57
C ASP A 48 10.92 -10.71 9.71
N SER A 49 10.67 -11.90 10.25
CA SER A 49 10.81 -13.18 9.54
C SER A 49 9.88 -13.34 8.33
N HIS A 50 8.77 -12.60 8.26
CA HIS A 50 7.75 -12.72 7.20
C HIS A 50 7.57 -11.44 6.39
N LYS A 51 8.57 -10.54 6.41
CA LYS A 51 8.49 -9.26 5.70
C LYS A 51 8.53 -9.41 4.17
N LYS A 52 9.22 -10.43 3.68
CA LYS A 52 9.32 -10.75 2.24
C LYS A 52 8.54 -12.04 1.97
N PRO A 53 7.52 -12.02 1.08
CA PRO A 53 6.85 -13.25 0.70
C PRO A 53 7.80 -14.14 -0.09
N THR A 54 7.57 -15.45 -0.03
CA THR A 54 8.23 -16.41 -0.92
C THR A 54 8.02 -15.96 -2.37
N PRO A 55 9.08 -15.91 -3.20
CA PRO A 55 8.94 -15.57 -4.61
C PRO A 55 7.89 -16.45 -5.26
N ARG A 56 6.99 -15.82 -6.02
CA ARG A 56 6.06 -16.58 -6.86
C ARG A 56 6.91 -17.39 -7.84
N GLY A 57 6.59 -18.68 -7.98
CA GLY A 57 7.21 -19.53 -8.98
C GLY A 57 7.09 -18.96 -10.40
N PRO A 58 7.78 -19.57 -11.38
CA PRO A 58 7.82 -19.06 -12.75
C PRO A 58 6.41 -18.88 -13.31
N ARG A 59 6.15 -17.71 -13.93
CA ARG A 59 4.83 -17.35 -14.49
C ARG A 59 4.45 -18.22 -15.69
N PHE A 60 5.44 -18.76 -16.39
CA PHE A 60 5.32 -19.76 -17.44
C PHE A 60 6.31 -20.89 -17.14
N LYS A 61 5.87 -22.14 -17.26
CA LYS A 61 6.73 -23.31 -17.14
C LYS A 61 6.79 -23.96 -18.52
N LEU A 62 7.94 -23.85 -19.20
CA LEU A 62 8.20 -24.55 -20.46
C LEU A 62 9.01 -25.80 -20.12
N PHE A 63 8.29 -26.94 -20.14
CA PHE A 63 8.75 -28.32 -19.88
C PHE A 63 9.27 -28.58 -18.45
#